data_AF-A0A957EQK3-F1
#
_entry.id   AF-A0A957EQK3-F1
#
_cell.length_a   1.000
_cell.length_b   1.000
_cell.length_c   1.000
_cell.angle_alpha   90.00
_cell.angle_beta   90.00
_cell.angle_gamma   90.00
#
_symmetry.space_group_name_H-M   'P 1'
#
loop_
_entity.id
_entity.type
_entity.pdbx_description
1 polymer ?
#
loop_
_entity_poly.entity_id
_entity_poly.type
_entity_poly.pdbx_seq_one_letter_code
_entity_poly.pdbx_strand_id
1 'polypeptide(L)'
;MTTANVLNLQQDGIAAARAGNKPLARRLLLEASLYDPNNKSVWLWLAVVATTPDETVKYLHRALALSPGNEQILAALRQAEGRLAQQQETAVWHCPLCDAADTEAHDRCPRCRAVLTLTDFTVLLENHAVDNRRLQTAVSQLQQAVEHDPDDVRVHYKLALAHLNMRETALGLRHLQTAQRLQPDNKFLQTAVADLQAELQRQAPPAWMCPLCLTPADQPSDPCPNCHAILTLSDIDSVIHNSSVNRDCLESVAQRLTQEAAALNEVGTYYKLALAQLNLGRVDRGIEQLNIALQLQPDNRAIRALVTVLLQRQADAEVAKNKQHAPAPQKGVILVVDDSPTIRKLVSMTLEEAGYSVVVAADGMQALGKLNGHSSELNGRLPNLILLDITMPRMDGYQVCKIIKGYKETKGIPIVMLSGKDGFFDRVRGRMAGSTDYITKPFKAENLVEAVSKHIKRD
;
A
#
# COMPACT_ATOMS: atom_id res chain seq x y z
N MET A 1 58.61 -36.62 -4.24
CA MET A 1 58.92 -38.06 -4.37
C MET A 1 59.49 -38.30 -5.77
N THR A 2 60.53 -39.12 -5.91
CA THR A 2 61.27 -39.36 -7.16
C THR A 2 60.48 -40.25 -8.13
N THR A 3 60.84 -40.28 -9.41
CA THR A 3 60.31 -41.19 -10.45
C THR A 3 60.35 -42.67 -10.05
N ALA A 4 61.24 -43.07 -9.13
CA ALA A 4 61.30 -44.40 -8.54
C ALA A 4 60.05 -44.77 -7.71
N ASN A 5 59.41 -43.80 -7.04
CA ASN A 5 58.20 -44.06 -6.25
C ASN A 5 56.95 -44.29 -7.13
N VAL A 6 56.91 -43.68 -8.32
CA VAL A 6 55.79 -43.83 -9.28
C VAL A 6 55.78 -45.23 -9.91
N LEU A 7 56.97 -45.78 -10.21
CA LEU A 7 57.11 -47.13 -10.76
C LEU A 7 56.62 -48.21 -9.78
N ASN A 8 56.90 -48.02 -8.48
CA ASN A 8 56.45 -48.93 -7.42
C ASN A 8 54.91 -48.92 -7.29
N LEU A 9 54.27 -47.74 -7.32
CA LEU A 9 52.81 -47.61 -7.23
C LEU A 9 52.07 -48.32 -8.39
N GLN A 10 52.58 -48.18 -9.63
CA GLN A 10 52.01 -48.88 -10.77
C GLN A 10 52.17 -50.40 -10.62
N GLN A 11 53.37 -50.89 -10.28
CA GLN A 11 53.65 -52.31 -10.14
C GLN A 11 52.80 -52.94 -9.04
N ASP A 12 52.71 -52.30 -7.88
CA ASP A 12 51.89 -52.75 -6.74
C ASP A 12 50.39 -52.72 -7.08
N GLY A 13 49.94 -51.69 -7.80
CA GLY A 13 48.56 -51.59 -8.28
C GLY A 13 48.20 -52.72 -9.26
N ILE A 14 49.09 -53.04 -10.20
CA ILE A 14 48.90 -54.16 -11.14
C ILE A 14 48.94 -55.50 -10.40
N ALA A 15 49.85 -55.68 -9.44
CA ALA A 15 49.94 -56.89 -8.63
C ALA A 15 48.64 -57.10 -7.81
N ALA A 16 48.13 -56.04 -7.19
CA ALA A 16 46.85 -56.06 -6.48
C ALA A 16 45.68 -56.39 -7.41
N ALA A 17 45.67 -55.85 -8.64
CA ALA A 17 44.63 -56.15 -9.62
C ALA A 17 44.62 -57.64 -10.00
N ARG A 18 45.82 -58.21 -10.25
CA ARG A 18 45.99 -59.64 -10.55
C ARG A 18 45.63 -60.54 -9.38
N ALA A 19 45.88 -60.10 -8.15
CA ALA A 19 45.48 -60.78 -6.93
C ALA A 19 43.96 -60.66 -6.63
N GLY A 20 43.20 -59.96 -7.47
CA GLY A 20 41.75 -59.75 -7.29
C GLY A 20 41.38 -58.68 -6.25
N ASN A 21 42.36 -58.00 -5.64
CA ASN A 21 42.13 -56.92 -4.69
C ASN A 21 41.85 -55.60 -5.43
N LYS A 22 40.65 -55.51 -6.01
CA LYS A 22 40.20 -54.34 -6.80
C LYS A 22 40.28 -53.01 -6.02
N PRO A 23 39.87 -52.92 -4.74
CA PRO A 23 39.96 -51.65 -3.99
C PRO A 23 41.39 -51.13 -3.83
N LEU A 24 42.33 -52.01 -3.46
CA LEU A 24 43.74 -51.64 -3.33
C LEU A 24 44.35 -51.27 -4.68
N ALA A 25 44.09 -52.09 -5.71
CA ALA A 25 44.54 -51.84 -7.07
C ALA A 25 44.07 -50.48 -7.59
N ARG A 26 42.78 -50.17 -7.42
CA ARG A 26 42.19 -48.91 -7.84
C ARG A 26 42.83 -47.72 -7.13
N ARG A 27 43.04 -47.79 -5.81
CA ARG A 27 43.70 -46.71 -5.05
C ARG A 27 45.10 -46.43 -5.59
N LEU A 28 45.93 -47.47 -5.71
CA LEU A 28 47.32 -47.36 -6.15
C LEU A 28 47.44 -46.88 -7.60
N LEU A 29 46.57 -47.36 -8.50
CA LEU A 29 46.58 -46.95 -9.90
C LEU A 29 46.04 -45.53 -10.11
N LEU A 30 45.04 -45.10 -9.34
CA LEU A 30 44.57 -43.71 -9.38
C LEU A 30 45.69 -42.76 -8.91
N GLU A 31 46.35 -43.11 -7.82
CA GLU A 31 47.51 -42.35 -7.32
C GLU A 31 48.64 -42.31 -8.36
N ALA A 32 48.99 -43.45 -8.98
CA ALA A 32 49.97 -43.51 -10.06
C ALA A 32 49.58 -42.61 -11.26
N SER A 33 48.29 -42.52 -11.60
CA SER A 33 47.81 -41.70 -12.72
C SER A 33 47.88 -40.19 -12.46
N LEU A 34 47.92 -39.75 -11.20
CA LEU A 34 48.16 -38.35 -10.85
C LEU A 34 49.62 -37.95 -11.10
N TYR A 35 50.55 -38.89 -10.90
CA TYR A 35 51.97 -38.63 -11.09
C TYR A 35 52.41 -38.78 -12.56
N ASP A 36 51.88 -39.77 -13.28
CA ASP A 36 52.11 -39.93 -14.72
C ASP A 36 50.80 -40.10 -15.49
N PRO A 37 50.11 -38.98 -15.84
CA PRO A 37 48.86 -39.00 -16.58
C PRO A 37 48.97 -39.54 -18.02
N ASN A 38 50.19 -39.72 -18.54
CA ASN A 38 50.47 -40.20 -19.89
C ASN A 38 50.82 -41.70 -19.92
N ASN A 39 50.79 -42.38 -18.77
CA ASN A 39 51.03 -43.81 -18.68
C ASN A 39 49.80 -44.62 -19.13
N LYS A 40 49.82 -45.08 -20.39
CA LYS A 40 48.73 -45.90 -20.95
C LYS A 40 48.42 -47.15 -20.11
N SER A 41 49.43 -47.78 -19.54
CA SER A 41 49.26 -49.03 -18.79
C SER A 41 48.41 -48.82 -17.54
N VAL A 42 48.61 -47.70 -16.83
CA VAL A 42 47.83 -47.34 -15.64
C VAL A 42 46.35 -47.19 -16.00
N TRP A 43 46.03 -46.48 -17.09
CA TRP A 43 44.64 -46.30 -17.53
C TRP A 43 43.96 -47.61 -17.97
N LEU A 44 44.70 -48.51 -18.63
CA LEU A 44 44.16 -49.83 -18.98
C LEU A 44 43.86 -50.68 -17.75
N TRP A 45 44.75 -50.69 -16.75
CA TRP A 45 44.50 -51.42 -15.50
C TRP A 45 43.40 -50.78 -14.66
N LEU A 46 43.23 -49.45 -14.69
CA LEU A 46 42.08 -48.77 -14.11
C LEU A 46 40.76 -49.20 -14.77
N ALA A 47 40.73 -49.38 -16.09
CA ALA A 47 39.57 -49.93 -16.79
C ALA A 47 39.25 -51.37 -16.36
N VAL A 48 40.26 -52.20 -16.10
CA VAL A 48 40.09 -53.60 -15.63
C VAL A 48 39.51 -53.67 -14.21
N VAL A 49 39.93 -52.76 -13.32
CA VAL A 49 39.47 -52.75 -11.93
C VAL A 49 38.29 -51.81 -11.67
N ALA A 50 37.76 -51.18 -12.73
CA ALA A 50 36.59 -50.29 -12.66
C ALA A 50 35.38 -51.03 -12.06
N THR A 51 34.58 -50.30 -11.29
CA THR A 51 33.40 -50.86 -10.62
C THR A 51 32.10 -50.59 -11.39
N THR A 52 32.13 -49.69 -12.37
CA THR A 52 30.97 -49.31 -13.19
C THR A 52 31.34 -49.28 -14.68
N PRO A 53 30.37 -49.51 -15.60
CA PRO A 53 30.60 -49.32 -17.03
C PRO A 53 31.03 -47.89 -17.40
N ASP A 54 30.50 -46.88 -16.72
CA ASP A 54 30.89 -45.47 -16.93
C ASP A 54 32.38 -45.23 -16.62
N GLU A 55 32.87 -45.70 -15.48
CA GLU A 55 34.31 -45.65 -15.14
C GLU A 55 35.16 -46.41 -16.16
N THR A 56 34.67 -47.56 -16.60
CA THR A 56 35.35 -48.37 -17.63
C THR A 56 35.51 -47.58 -18.93
N VAL A 57 34.43 -46.97 -19.41
CA VAL A 57 34.41 -46.11 -20.61
C VAL A 57 35.36 -44.92 -20.44
N LYS A 58 35.29 -44.21 -19.31
CA LYS A 58 36.17 -43.08 -18.98
C LYS A 58 37.65 -43.45 -19.06
N TYR A 59 38.07 -44.55 -18.43
CA TYR A 59 39.47 -44.97 -18.44
C TYR A 59 39.92 -45.47 -19.81
N LEU A 60 39.06 -46.16 -20.56
CA LEU A 60 39.37 -46.61 -21.92
C LEU A 60 39.52 -45.45 -22.91
N HIS A 61 38.69 -44.40 -22.83
CA HIS A 61 38.90 -43.18 -23.63
C HIS A 61 40.24 -42.53 -23.33
N ARG A 62 40.63 -42.48 -22.05
CA ARG A 62 41.94 -41.92 -21.65
C ARG A 62 43.10 -42.76 -22.19
N ALA A 63 42.99 -44.08 -22.14
CA ALA A 63 43.98 -45.00 -22.73
C ALA A 63 44.04 -44.89 -24.27
N LEU A 64 42.90 -44.68 -24.93
CA LEU A 64 42.79 -44.49 -26.38
C LEU A 64 43.41 -43.17 -26.83
N ALA A 65 43.23 -42.08 -26.08
CA ALA A 65 43.84 -40.79 -26.38
C ALA A 65 45.38 -40.86 -26.39
N LEU A 66 45.97 -41.74 -25.57
CA LEU A 66 47.42 -41.98 -25.51
C LEU A 66 47.91 -42.96 -26.58
N SER A 67 47.01 -43.67 -27.25
CA SER A 67 47.33 -44.63 -28.32
C SER A 67 46.23 -44.64 -29.39
N PRO A 68 46.08 -43.53 -30.16
CA PRO A 68 45.06 -43.44 -31.20
C PRO A 68 45.21 -44.58 -32.21
N GLY A 69 44.11 -45.25 -32.56
CA GLY A 69 44.11 -46.37 -33.50
C GLY A 69 44.38 -47.76 -32.90
N ASN A 70 44.46 -47.90 -31.57
CA ASN A 70 44.57 -49.23 -30.95
C ASN A 70 43.23 -50.00 -31.01
N GLU A 71 43.15 -50.99 -31.89
CA GLU A 71 41.92 -51.77 -32.12
C GLU A 71 41.42 -52.53 -30.88
N GLN A 72 42.31 -52.98 -30.00
CA GLN A 72 41.94 -53.70 -28.77
C GLN A 72 41.22 -52.76 -27.79
N ILE A 73 41.71 -51.53 -27.65
CA ILE A 73 41.07 -50.51 -26.80
C ILE A 73 39.72 -50.11 -27.39
N LEU A 74 39.64 -49.93 -28.71
CA LEU A 74 38.39 -49.62 -29.42
C LEU A 74 37.34 -50.73 -29.31
N ALA A 75 37.75 -52.00 -29.34
CA ALA A 75 36.84 -53.13 -29.15
C ALA A 75 36.33 -53.19 -27.69
N ALA A 76 37.22 -53.02 -26.71
CA ALA A 76 36.84 -52.98 -25.30
C ALA A 76 35.92 -51.79 -24.98
N LEU A 77 36.16 -50.64 -25.61
CA LEU A 77 35.35 -49.44 -25.46
C LEU A 77 33.93 -49.66 -25.99
N ARG A 78 33.77 -50.17 -27.23
CA ARG A 78 32.46 -50.51 -27.80
C ARG A 78 31.67 -51.49 -26.92
N GLN A 79 32.35 -52.46 -26.33
CA GLN A 79 31.71 -53.40 -25.42
C GLN A 79 31.27 -52.74 -24.11
N ALA A 80 32.09 -51.85 -23.53
CA ALA A 80 31.76 -51.11 -22.32
C ALA A 80 30.61 -50.11 -22.55
N GLU A 81 30.62 -49.42 -23.69
CA GLU A 81 29.54 -48.53 -24.15
C GLU A 81 28.23 -49.29 -24.34
N GLY A 82 28.26 -50.51 -24.92
CA GLY A 82 27.08 -51.36 -25.04
C GLY A 82 26.49 -51.79 -23.69
N ARG A 83 27.34 -52.11 -22.70
CA ARG A 83 26.88 -52.40 -21.32
C ARG A 83 26.33 -51.15 -20.62
N LEU A 84 26.92 -49.98 -20.87
CA LEU A 84 26.44 -48.70 -20.35
C LEU A 84 25.06 -48.35 -20.93
N ALA A 85 24.86 -48.56 -22.24
CA ALA A 85 23.57 -48.38 -22.90
C ALA A 85 22.49 -49.33 -22.36
N GLN A 86 22.83 -50.61 -22.14
CA GLN A 86 21.91 -51.59 -21.54
C GLN A 86 21.54 -51.25 -20.09
N GLN A 87 22.46 -50.68 -19.30
CA GLN A 87 22.14 -50.18 -17.96
C GLN A 87 21.20 -48.97 -18.00
N GLN A 88 21.35 -48.09 -18.99
CA GLN A 88 20.50 -46.92 -19.17
C GLN A 88 19.08 -47.27 -19.64
N GLU A 89 18.91 -48.31 -20.48
CA GLU A 89 17.58 -48.81 -20.91
C GLU A 89 16.75 -49.45 -19.78
N THR A 90 17.39 -49.84 -18.66
CA THR A 90 16.74 -50.45 -17.49
C THR A 90 16.59 -49.49 -16.29
N ALA A 91 16.92 -48.21 -16.46
CA ALA A 91 16.93 -47.25 -15.36
C ALA A 91 15.51 -46.87 -14.94
N VAL A 92 14.94 -47.67 -14.03
CA VAL A 92 13.69 -47.34 -13.32
C VAL A 92 13.91 -46.03 -12.57
N TRP A 93 13.15 -45.01 -12.92
CA TRP A 93 13.17 -43.74 -12.21
C TRP A 93 12.63 -43.94 -10.79
N HIS A 94 13.27 -43.32 -9.80
CA HIS A 94 12.79 -43.34 -8.42
C HIS A 94 12.59 -41.90 -7.94
N CYS A 95 11.45 -41.65 -7.30
CA CYS A 95 11.19 -40.36 -6.67
C CYS A 95 12.26 -40.09 -5.60
N PRO A 96 12.96 -38.94 -5.64
CA PRO A 96 14.06 -38.64 -4.73
C PRO A 96 13.63 -38.44 -3.27
N LEU A 97 12.31 -38.33 -3.01
CA LEU A 97 11.74 -38.15 -1.68
C LEU A 97 11.08 -39.43 -1.16
N CYS A 98 10.08 -39.97 -1.86
CA CYS A 98 9.30 -41.11 -1.38
C CYS A 98 9.67 -42.46 -2.00
N ASP A 99 10.71 -42.49 -2.83
CA ASP A 99 11.27 -43.68 -3.47
C ASP A 99 10.26 -44.48 -4.33
N ALA A 100 9.21 -43.80 -4.81
CA ALA A 100 8.29 -44.38 -5.77
C ALA A 100 9.00 -44.65 -7.10
N ALA A 101 8.97 -45.90 -7.54
CA ALA A 101 9.51 -46.33 -8.82
C ALA A 101 8.52 -46.05 -9.97
N ASP A 102 9.04 -45.65 -11.13
CA ASP A 102 8.29 -45.50 -12.37
C ASP A 102 9.19 -45.72 -13.60
N THR A 103 8.61 -45.95 -14.76
CA THR A 103 9.35 -46.12 -16.03
C THR A 103 9.71 -44.78 -16.68
N GLU A 104 9.05 -43.70 -16.27
CA GLU A 104 9.28 -42.35 -16.77
C GLU A 104 9.71 -41.40 -15.64
N ALA A 105 10.51 -40.38 -15.97
CA ALA A 105 10.89 -39.34 -15.03
C ALA A 105 9.79 -38.29 -14.88
N HIS A 106 9.55 -37.84 -13.65
CA HIS A 106 8.47 -36.89 -13.36
C HIS A 106 8.99 -35.64 -12.65
N ASP A 107 8.48 -34.47 -13.04
CA ASP A 107 8.65 -33.22 -12.28
C ASP A 107 7.73 -33.16 -11.05
N ARG A 108 6.68 -33.99 -11.02
CA ARG A 108 5.80 -34.17 -9.88
C ARG A 108 5.58 -35.65 -9.61
N CYS A 109 5.89 -36.11 -8.40
CA CYS A 109 5.75 -37.53 -8.07
C CYS A 109 4.27 -37.97 -8.10
N PRO A 110 3.90 -39.05 -8.82
CA PRO A 110 2.51 -39.54 -8.83
C PRO A 110 2.05 -40.08 -7.47
N ARG A 111 3.00 -40.53 -6.63
CA ARG A 111 2.71 -41.15 -5.33
C ARG A 111 2.62 -40.16 -4.17
N CYS A 112 3.64 -39.31 -3.98
CA CYS A 112 3.63 -38.32 -2.89
C CYS A 112 3.17 -36.92 -3.33
N ARG A 113 2.98 -36.71 -4.64
CA ARG A 113 2.54 -35.44 -5.24
C ARG A 113 3.47 -34.26 -5.02
N ALA A 114 4.66 -34.49 -4.48
CA ALA A 114 5.70 -33.49 -4.35
C ALA A 114 6.17 -33.02 -5.74
N VAL A 115 6.40 -31.72 -5.87
CA VAL A 115 7.17 -31.11 -6.97
C VAL A 115 8.64 -31.44 -6.72
N LEU A 116 9.34 -31.91 -7.76
CA LEU A 116 10.66 -32.53 -7.63
C LEU A 116 11.81 -31.67 -8.16
N THR A 117 11.50 -30.44 -8.59
CA THR A 117 12.45 -29.46 -9.11
C THR A 117 12.42 -28.19 -8.26
N LEU A 118 13.54 -27.44 -8.27
CA LEU A 118 13.63 -26.12 -7.65
C LEU A 118 13.67 -25.02 -8.72
N THR A 119 12.83 -25.15 -9.74
CA THR A 119 12.78 -24.22 -10.89
C THR A 119 11.61 -23.25 -10.81
N ASP A 120 10.54 -23.60 -10.09
CA ASP A 120 9.35 -22.77 -9.92
C ASP A 120 8.87 -22.86 -8.47
N PHE A 121 9.25 -21.86 -7.67
CA PHE A 121 8.88 -21.82 -6.25
C PHE A 121 7.42 -21.47 -6.02
N THR A 122 6.75 -20.79 -6.95
CA THR A 122 5.31 -20.55 -6.88
C THR A 122 4.56 -21.88 -6.92
N VAL A 123 4.81 -22.69 -7.97
CA VAL A 123 4.18 -24.01 -8.12
C VAL A 123 4.51 -24.94 -6.96
N LEU A 124 5.74 -24.86 -6.44
CA LEU A 124 6.17 -25.69 -5.31
C LEU A 124 5.46 -25.31 -4.01
N LEU A 125 5.47 -24.03 -3.63
CA LEU A 125 4.94 -23.55 -2.35
C LEU A 125 3.41 -23.52 -2.30
N GLU A 126 2.76 -23.34 -3.46
CA GLU A 126 1.31 -23.37 -3.58
C GLU A 126 0.75 -24.80 -3.71
N ASN A 127 1.58 -25.84 -3.75
CA ASN A 127 1.10 -27.21 -3.88
C ASN A 127 0.46 -27.74 -2.56
N HIS A 128 -0.87 -27.78 -2.51
CA HIS A 128 -1.64 -28.32 -1.37
C HIS A 128 -1.90 -29.81 -1.42
N ALA A 129 -1.56 -30.50 -2.51
CA ALA A 129 -1.95 -31.89 -2.72
C ALA A 129 -0.93 -32.92 -2.18
N VAL A 130 0.17 -32.46 -1.58
CA VAL A 130 1.31 -33.27 -1.15
C VAL A 130 0.94 -34.24 0.00
N ASP A 131 1.44 -35.47 -0.07
CA ASP A 131 1.32 -36.46 1.02
C ASP A 131 2.38 -36.21 2.10
N ASN A 132 2.09 -35.29 3.03
CA ASN A 132 3.01 -34.89 4.09
C ASN A 132 3.52 -36.06 4.94
N ARG A 133 2.74 -37.13 5.14
CA ARG A 133 3.18 -38.29 5.93
C ARG A 133 4.35 -38.99 5.25
N ARG A 134 4.32 -39.13 3.92
CA ARG A 134 5.44 -39.71 3.17
C ARG A 134 6.67 -38.82 3.16
N LEU A 135 6.47 -37.50 3.04
CA LEU A 135 7.58 -36.56 3.06
C LEU A 135 8.25 -36.49 4.44
N GLN A 136 7.48 -36.57 5.53
CA GLN A 136 8.03 -36.66 6.88
C GLN A 136 8.90 -37.92 7.06
N THR A 137 8.46 -39.08 6.55
CA THR A 137 9.30 -40.29 6.55
C THR A 137 10.60 -40.08 5.76
N ALA A 138 10.52 -39.45 4.60
CA ALA A 138 11.69 -39.12 3.78
C ALA A 138 12.67 -38.19 4.51
N VAL A 139 12.15 -37.14 5.17
CA VAL A 139 12.95 -36.21 5.97
C VAL A 139 13.68 -36.94 7.09
N SER A 140 13.02 -37.83 7.83
CA SER A 140 13.67 -38.61 8.89
C SER A 140 14.83 -39.45 8.36
N GLN A 141 14.68 -40.09 7.20
CA GLN A 141 15.73 -40.89 6.56
C GLN A 141 16.89 -40.02 6.05
N LEU A 142 16.58 -38.88 5.44
CA LEU A 142 17.58 -37.95 4.94
C LEU A 142 18.35 -37.26 6.09
N GLN A 143 17.68 -36.96 7.21
CA GLN A 143 18.35 -36.44 8.40
C GLN A 143 19.36 -37.43 8.97
N GLN A 144 19.01 -38.73 9.03
CA GLN A 144 19.99 -39.77 9.40
C GLN A 144 21.16 -39.81 8.42
N ALA A 145 20.93 -39.63 7.11
CA ALA A 145 22.02 -39.57 6.14
C ALA A 145 22.94 -38.36 6.36
N VAL A 146 22.40 -37.18 6.74
CA VAL A 146 23.20 -36.00 7.12
C VAL A 146 24.04 -36.25 8.38
N GLU A 147 23.53 -37.02 9.35
CA GLU A 147 24.32 -37.36 10.54
C GLU A 147 25.57 -38.19 10.20
N HIS A 148 25.51 -39.00 9.14
CA HIS A 148 26.64 -39.82 8.68
C HIS A 148 27.60 -39.05 7.78
N ASP A 149 27.06 -38.21 6.88
CA ASP A 149 27.83 -37.35 5.98
C ASP A 149 27.22 -35.94 5.93
N PRO A 150 27.67 -35.03 6.82
CA PRO A 150 27.17 -33.66 6.89
C PRO A 150 27.47 -32.82 5.65
N ASP A 151 28.40 -33.25 4.80
CA ASP A 151 28.85 -32.50 3.63
C ASP A 151 28.22 -33.05 2.32
N ASP A 152 27.31 -34.03 2.37
CA ASP A 152 26.60 -34.50 1.17
C ASP A 152 25.54 -33.48 0.70
N VAL A 153 25.96 -32.68 -0.27
CA VAL A 153 25.16 -31.66 -0.97
C VAL A 153 23.84 -32.22 -1.50
N ARG A 154 23.80 -33.47 -1.97
CA ARG A 154 22.58 -34.08 -2.55
C ARG A 154 21.54 -34.35 -1.47
N VAL A 155 21.98 -34.73 -0.27
CA VAL A 155 21.07 -34.95 0.87
C VAL A 155 20.48 -33.61 1.32
N HIS A 156 21.29 -32.56 1.39
CA HIS A 156 20.79 -31.21 1.68
C HIS A 156 19.83 -30.69 0.61
N TYR A 157 20.10 -30.93 -0.68
CA TYR A 157 19.16 -30.61 -1.75
C TYR A 157 17.81 -31.33 -1.58
N LYS A 158 17.83 -32.64 -1.28
CA LYS A 158 16.60 -33.42 -1.07
C LYS A 158 15.84 -32.98 0.19
N LEU A 159 16.54 -32.67 1.28
CA LEU A 159 15.93 -32.11 2.49
C LEU A 159 15.26 -30.78 2.21
N ALA A 160 15.92 -29.89 1.45
CA ALA A 160 15.32 -28.64 1.06
C ALA A 160 14.03 -28.85 0.24
N LEU A 161 14.09 -29.70 -0.78
CA LEU A 161 12.95 -30.03 -1.62
C LEU A 161 11.78 -30.61 -0.80
N ALA A 162 12.06 -31.49 0.16
CA ALA A 162 11.05 -32.06 1.06
C ALA A 162 10.40 -30.99 1.96
N HIS A 163 11.22 -30.19 2.66
CA HIS A 163 10.73 -29.14 3.56
C HIS A 163 9.91 -28.09 2.80
N LEU A 164 10.35 -27.68 1.61
CA LEU A 164 9.62 -26.69 0.81
C LEU A 164 8.27 -27.23 0.33
N ASN A 165 8.18 -28.50 -0.09
CA ASN A 165 6.90 -29.13 -0.43
C ASN A 165 5.94 -29.23 0.77
N MET A 166 6.49 -29.31 1.99
CA MET A 166 5.71 -29.25 3.24
C MET A 166 5.48 -27.81 3.74
N ARG A 167 5.92 -26.78 3.00
CA ARG A 167 5.89 -25.35 3.36
C ARG A 167 6.68 -24.96 4.60
N GLU A 168 7.67 -25.76 4.96
CA GLU A 168 8.63 -25.45 6.02
C GLU A 168 9.76 -24.59 5.43
N THR A 169 9.40 -23.39 4.95
CA THR A 169 10.24 -22.54 4.09
C THR A 169 11.56 -22.14 4.73
N ALA A 170 11.58 -21.89 6.04
CA ALA A 170 12.80 -21.59 6.79
C ALA A 170 13.79 -22.77 6.80
N LEU A 171 13.30 -24.00 7.00
CA LEU A 171 14.13 -25.21 6.98
C LEU A 171 14.60 -25.52 5.56
N GLY A 172 13.70 -25.38 4.58
CA GLY A 172 14.01 -25.53 3.16
C GLY A 172 15.13 -24.60 2.70
N LEU A 173 15.00 -23.30 2.99
CA LEU A 173 16.02 -22.30 2.67
C LEU A 173 17.35 -22.59 3.37
N ARG A 174 17.33 -22.97 4.66
CA ARG A 174 18.54 -23.32 5.41
C ARG A 174 19.31 -24.45 4.73
N HIS A 175 18.64 -25.51 4.30
CA HIS A 175 19.29 -26.63 3.62
C HIS A 175 19.83 -26.24 2.23
N LEU A 176 19.13 -25.38 1.47
CA LEU A 176 19.65 -24.85 0.21
C LEU A 176 20.89 -23.99 0.42
N GLN A 177 20.90 -23.12 1.44
CA GLN A 177 22.06 -22.31 1.79
C GLN A 177 23.24 -23.17 2.23
N THR A 178 23.00 -24.28 2.94
CA THR A 178 24.06 -25.25 3.26
C THR A 178 24.60 -25.91 1.99
N ALA A 179 23.73 -26.39 1.09
CA ALA A 179 24.13 -26.98 -0.19
C ALA A 179 24.95 -25.99 -1.04
N GLN A 180 24.51 -24.73 -1.12
CA GLN A 180 25.23 -23.65 -1.81
C GLN A 180 26.61 -23.39 -1.19
N ARG A 181 26.73 -23.41 0.14
CA ARG A 181 28.02 -23.21 0.83
C ARG A 181 29.01 -24.34 0.55
N LEU A 182 28.52 -25.57 0.47
CA LEU A 182 29.32 -26.75 0.15
C LEU A 182 29.74 -26.79 -1.33
N GLN A 183 28.95 -26.18 -2.22
CA GLN A 183 29.28 -26.01 -3.64
C GLN A 183 29.09 -24.55 -4.10
N PRO A 184 30.01 -23.64 -3.74
CA PRO A 184 29.85 -22.22 -3.99
C PRO A 184 29.80 -21.87 -5.48
N ASP A 185 30.46 -22.65 -6.35
CA ASP A 185 30.50 -22.42 -7.80
C ASP A 185 29.29 -23.00 -8.56
N ASN A 186 28.37 -23.66 -7.86
CA ASN A 186 27.18 -24.25 -8.47
C ASN A 186 26.12 -23.18 -8.76
N LYS A 187 26.10 -22.69 -10.01
CA LYS A 187 25.15 -21.66 -10.48
C LYS A 187 23.69 -22.02 -10.22
N PHE A 188 23.30 -23.30 -10.34
CA PHE A 188 21.94 -23.72 -10.09
C PHE A 188 21.53 -23.49 -8.62
N LEU A 189 22.40 -23.83 -7.67
CA LEU A 189 22.13 -23.59 -6.24
C LEU A 189 22.13 -22.09 -5.91
N GLN A 190 23.00 -21.30 -6.53
CA GLN A 190 23.00 -19.84 -6.39
C GLN A 190 21.66 -19.24 -6.84
N THR A 191 21.18 -19.63 -8.03
CA THR A 191 19.89 -19.19 -8.57
C THR A 191 18.73 -19.66 -7.70
N ALA A 192 18.69 -20.95 -7.32
CA ALA A 192 17.62 -21.50 -6.50
C ALA A 192 17.50 -20.79 -5.13
N VAL A 193 18.61 -20.43 -4.48
CA VAL A 193 18.59 -19.67 -3.21
C VAL A 193 18.05 -18.26 -3.43
N ALA A 194 18.54 -17.56 -4.47
CA ALA A 194 18.11 -16.20 -4.77
C ALA A 194 16.61 -16.13 -5.11
N ASP A 195 16.14 -17.04 -5.97
CA ASP A 195 14.75 -17.11 -6.41
C ASP A 195 13.80 -17.46 -5.26
N LEU A 196 14.18 -18.41 -4.40
CA LEU A 196 13.41 -18.72 -3.19
C LEU A 196 13.35 -17.52 -2.24
N GLN A 197 14.46 -16.82 -2.01
CA GLN A 197 14.47 -15.62 -1.16
C GLN A 197 13.56 -14.52 -1.71
N ALA A 198 13.57 -14.30 -3.02
CA ALA A 198 12.68 -13.35 -3.68
C ALA A 198 11.20 -13.76 -3.58
N GLU A 199 10.89 -15.05 -3.73
CA GLU A 199 9.53 -15.59 -3.54
C GLU A 199 9.05 -15.38 -2.10
N LEU A 200 9.88 -15.72 -1.12
CA LEU A 200 9.54 -15.55 0.30
C LEU A 200 9.36 -14.08 0.68
N GLN A 201 10.12 -13.17 0.08
CA GLN A 201 9.92 -11.73 0.25
C GLN A 201 8.60 -11.25 -0.37
N ARG A 202 8.23 -11.77 -1.56
CA ARG A 202 6.94 -11.47 -2.19
C ARG A 202 5.75 -11.96 -1.38
N GLN A 203 5.86 -13.11 -0.73
CA GLN A 203 4.82 -13.69 0.13
C GLN A 203 4.84 -13.15 1.57
N ALA A 204 5.85 -12.36 1.95
CA ALA A 204 5.95 -11.83 3.29
C ALA A 204 4.77 -10.87 3.56
N PRO A 205 4.19 -10.91 4.77
CA PRO A 205 3.22 -9.89 5.15
C PRO A 205 3.90 -8.52 5.09
N PRO A 206 3.15 -7.46 4.76
CA PRO A 206 3.69 -6.11 4.71
C PRO A 206 4.26 -5.74 6.08
N ALA A 207 5.43 -5.10 6.07
CA ALA A 207 6.11 -4.69 7.31
C ALA A 207 5.26 -3.73 8.15
N TRP A 208 4.34 -3.02 7.51
CA TRP A 208 3.41 -2.12 8.15
C TRP A 208 2.05 -2.14 7.45
N MET A 209 0.99 -1.92 8.23
CA MET A 209 -0.35 -1.62 7.73
C MET A 209 -0.87 -0.37 8.39
N CYS A 210 -1.52 0.49 7.61
CA CYS A 210 -2.18 1.67 8.15
C CYS A 210 -3.20 1.27 9.23
N PRO A 211 -3.13 1.84 10.46
CA PRO A 211 -4.04 1.48 11.56
C PRO A 211 -5.49 1.91 11.30
N LEU A 212 -5.73 2.76 10.29
CA LEU A 212 -7.04 3.26 9.90
C LEU A 212 -7.56 2.52 8.67
N CYS A 213 -6.96 2.71 7.49
CA CYS A 213 -7.47 2.15 6.23
C CYS A 213 -6.88 0.79 5.84
N LEU A 214 -5.99 0.22 6.65
CA LEU A 214 -5.37 -1.08 6.43
C LEU A 214 -4.53 -1.19 5.15
N THR A 215 -4.17 -0.05 4.54
CA THR A 215 -3.25 -0.04 3.40
C THR A 215 -1.90 -0.60 3.81
N PRO A 216 -1.38 -1.62 3.10
CA PRO A 216 -0.07 -2.19 3.35
C PRO A 216 1.05 -1.27 2.85
N ALA A 217 2.19 -1.26 3.55
CA ALA A 217 3.43 -0.65 3.05
C ALA A 217 4.67 -1.32 3.64
N ASP A 218 5.82 -1.12 2.99
CA ASP A 218 7.12 -1.63 3.44
C ASP A 218 7.69 -0.85 4.63
N GLN A 219 7.24 0.39 4.85
CA GLN A 219 7.64 1.23 5.98
C GLN A 219 6.45 2.01 6.52
N PRO A 220 6.43 2.32 7.84
CA PRO A 220 5.42 3.22 8.41
C PRO A 220 5.43 4.59 7.73
N SER A 221 4.25 5.13 7.44
CA SER A 221 4.08 6.45 6.82
C SER A 221 3.04 7.26 7.57
N ASP A 222 3.36 8.51 7.89
CA ASP A 222 2.46 9.50 8.46
C ASP A 222 2.67 10.85 7.73
N PRO A 223 1.73 11.33 6.90
CA PRO A 223 0.39 10.79 6.67
C PRO A 223 0.38 9.46 5.89
N CYS A 224 -0.75 8.74 5.97
CA CYS A 224 -0.95 7.50 5.22
C CYS A 224 -0.98 7.75 3.70
N PRO A 225 -0.31 6.94 2.86
CA PRO A 225 -0.27 7.17 1.40
C PRO A 225 -1.60 6.92 0.67
N ASN A 226 -2.59 6.30 1.31
CA ASN A 226 -3.89 6.02 0.69
C ASN A 226 -5.03 6.86 1.26
N CYS A 227 -5.21 6.88 2.58
CA CYS A 227 -6.26 7.70 3.18
C CYS A 227 -5.83 9.15 3.45
N HIS A 228 -4.53 9.44 3.36
CA HIS A 228 -3.90 10.72 3.73
C HIS A 228 -4.21 11.20 5.16
N ALA A 229 -4.72 10.31 6.01
CA ALA A 229 -4.92 10.61 7.42
C ALA A 229 -3.56 10.75 8.11
N ILE A 230 -3.46 11.75 8.98
CA ILE A 230 -2.38 11.85 9.95
C ILE A 230 -2.67 10.83 11.05
N LEU A 231 -1.71 9.97 11.34
CA LEU A 231 -1.91 8.75 12.12
C LEU A 231 -1.51 8.89 13.60
N THR A 232 -1.01 10.06 13.97
CA THR A 232 -0.63 10.41 15.34
C THR A 232 -1.45 11.60 15.83
N LEU A 233 -1.73 11.65 17.14
CA LEU A 233 -2.36 12.81 17.79
C LEU A 233 -1.31 13.73 18.44
N SER A 234 -0.05 13.63 18.02
CA SER A 234 1.04 14.48 18.52
C SER A 234 0.90 15.93 18.06
N ASP A 235 0.39 16.14 16.85
CA ASP A 235 0.03 17.46 16.31
C ASP A 235 -1.47 17.50 16.00
N ILE A 236 -2.25 17.83 17.03
CA ILE A 236 -3.72 17.90 16.96
C ILE A 236 -4.18 18.93 15.93
N ASP A 237 -3.47 20.06 15.80
CA ASP A 237 -3.88 21.14 14.91
C ASP A 237 -3.75 20.69 13.44
N SER A 238 -2.68 19.97 13.08
CA SER A 238 -2.55 19.35 11.76
C SER A 238 -3.62 18.29 11.49
N VAL A 239 -3.98 17.48 12.49
CA VAL A 239 -5.02 16.44 12.34
C VAL A 239 -6.39 17.06 12.06
N ILE A 240 -6.82 18.05 12.85
CA ILE A 240 -8.16 18.65 12.74
C ILE A 240 -8.34 19.42 11.43
N HIS A 241 -7.27 20.04 10.94
CA HIS A 241 -7.29 20.87 9.72
C HIS A 241 -6.81 20.10 8.48
N ASN A 242 -6.68 18.78 8.54
CA ASN A 242 -6.20 17.98 7.42
C ASN A 242 -7.21 17.95 6.26
N SER A 243 -7.08 18.90 5.33
CA SER A 243 -7.91 18.98 4.13
C SER A 243 -7.51 18.00 3.02
N SER A 244 -6.39 17.29 3.18
CA SER A 244 -5.82 16.40 2.16
C SER A 244 -6.35 14.96 2.23
N VAL A 245 -7.13 14.64 3.27
CA VAL A 245 -7.70 13.31 3.50
C VAL A 245 -8.52 12.80 2.30
N ASN A 246 -8.32 11.54 1.95
CA ASN A 246 -9.27 10.83 1.09
C ASN A 246 -10.54 10.56 1.90
N ARG A 247 -11.53 11.45 1.74
CA ARG A 247 -12.75 11.45 2.57
C ARG A 247 -13.56 10.16 2.43
N ASP A 248 -13.76 9.66 1.21
CA ASP A 248 -14.56 8.44 0.97
C ASP A 248 -13.94 7.22 1.66
N CYS A 249 -12.61 7.08 1.56
CA CYS A 249 -11.86 6.04 2.25
C CYS A 249 -12.03 6.17 3.78
N LEU A 250 -11.87 7.38 4.31
CA LEU A 250 -11.87 7.62 5.74
C LEU A 250 -13.28 7.55 6.37
N GLU A 251 -14.33 7.88 5.62
CA GLU A 251 -15.72 7.65 6.02
C GLU A 251 -16.04 6.15 6.11
N SER A 252 -15.58 5.35 5.14
CA SER A 252 -15.70 3.89 5.17
C SER A 252 -14.96 3.30 6.38
N VAL A 253 -13.76 3.82 6.69
CA VAL A 253 -13.00 3.48 7.89
C VAL A 253 -13.78 3.79 9.16
N ALA A 254 -14.36 5.00 9.27
CA ALA A 254 -15.13 5.40 10.43
C ALA A 254 -16.36 4.51 10.66
N GLN A 255 -17.07 4.11 9.59
CA GLN A 255 -18.19 3.16 9.67
C GLN A 255 -17.75 1.80 10.20
N ARG A 256 -16.67 1.23 9.64
CA ARG A 256 -16.13 -0.05 10.10
C ARG A 256 -15.67 0.01 11.56
N LEU A 257 -14.89 1.03 11.93
CA LEU A 257 -14.41 1.21 13.30
C LEU A 257 -15.55 1.43 14.30
N THR A 258 -16.67 2.02 13.87
CA THR A 258 -17.88 2.13 14.72
C THR A 258 -18.46 0.76 15.05
N GLN A 259 -18.55 -0.13 14.06
CA GLN A 259 -19.02 -1.51 14.25
C GLN A 259 -18.04 -2.32 15.11
N GLU A 260 -16.74 -2.20 14.85
CA GLU A 260 -15.69 -2.85 15.64
C GLU A 260 -15.68 -2.35 17.08
N ALA A 261 -15.85 -1.04 17.31
CA ALA A 261 -15.89 -0.47 18.65
C ALA A 261 -17.08 -1.00 19.46
N ALA A 262 -18.25 -1.11 18.83
CA ALA A 262 -19.44 -1.69 19.45
C ALA A 262 -19.28 -3.18 19.79
N ALA A 263 -18.52 -3.93 18.97
CA ALA A 263 -18.31 -5.36 19.16
C ALA A 263 -17.21 -5.68 20.19
N LEU A 264 -16.08 -4.98 20.13
CA LEU A 264 -14.89 -5.26 20.95
C LEU A 264 -14.92 -4.48 22.28
N ASN A 265 -15.46 -3.27 22.27
CA ASN A 265 -15.49 -2.37 23.43
C ASN A 265 -14.11 -2.15 24.08
N GLU A 266 -13.09 -1.89 23.26
CA GLU A 266 -11.71 -1.71 23.69
C GLU A 266 -11.21 -0.27 23.45
N VAL A 267 -10.35 0.21 24.36
CA VAL A 267 -9.72 1.55 24.31
C VAL A 267 -9.08 1.83 22.95
N GLY A 268 -8.37 0.86 22.38
CA GLY A 268 -7.66 1.02 21.11
C GLY A 268 -8.57 1.29 19.91
N THR A 269 -9.76 0.68 19.89
CA THR A 269 -10.72 0.84 18.78
C THR A 269 -11.39 2.21 18.85
N TYR A 270 -11.77 2.67 20.05
CA TYR A 270 -12.27 4.02 20.26
C TYR A 270 -11.23 5.09 19.96
N TYR A 271 -9.96 4.86 20.30
CA TYR A 271 -8.87 5.76 19.93
C TYR A 271 -8.70 5.88 18.41
N LYS A 272 -8.70 4.75 17.67
CA LYS A 272 -8.63 4.75 16.20
C LYS A 272 -9.85 5.46 15.58
N LEU A 273 -11.04 5.22 16.12
CA LEU A 273 -12.25 5.88 15.65
C LEU A 273 -12.18 7.40 15.90
N ALA A 274 -11.71 7.82 17.08
CA ALA A 274 -11.48 9.23 17.37
C ALA A 274 -10.51 9.88 16.37
N LEU A 275 -9.38 9.23 16.10
CA LEU A 275 -8.38 9.68 15.13
C LEU A 275 -8.98 9.83 13.71
N ALA A 276 -9.82 8.89 13.28
CA ALA A 276 -10.53 8.98 12.00
C ALA A 276 -11.52 10.17 11.97
N GLN A 277 -12.30 10.36 13.05
CA GLN A 277 -13.25 11.48 13.14
C GLN A 277 -12.55 12.84 13.15
N LEU A 278 -11.42 12.95 13.86
CA LEU A 278 -10.62 14.18 13.92
C LEU A 278 -10.03 14.53 12.54
N ASN A 279 -9.46 13.56 11.82
CA ASN A 279 -8.99 13.76 10.45
C ASN A 279 -10.13 14.15 9.48
N LEU A 280 -11.38 13.78 9.76
CA LEU A 280 -12.57 14.21 8.99
C LEU A 280 -13.04 15.64 9.33
N GLY A 281 -12.40 16.29 10.32
CA GLY A 281 -12.78 17.60 10.87
C GLY A 281 -13.94 17.54 11.88
N ARG A 282 -14.34 16.35 12.34
CA ARG A 282 -15.49 16.13 13.24
C ARG A 282 -15.02 16.09 14.69
N VAL A 283 -14.58 17.24 15.19
CA VAL A 283 -13.98 17.38 16.53
C VAL A 283 -14.87 16.83 17.65
N ASP A 284 -16.17 17.15 17.64
CA ASP A 284 -17.14 16.68 18.63
C ASP A 284 -17.19 15.16 18.72
N ARG A 285 -17.26 14.50 17.55
CA ARG A 285 -17.27 13.04 17.44
C ARG A 285 -15.96 12.45 17.92
N GLY A 286 -14.83 13.10 17.60
CA GLY A 286 -13.52 12.70 18.10
C GLY A 286 -13.45 12.71 19.62
N ILE A 287 -13.90 13.79 20.26
CA ILE A 287 -13.94 13.93 21.72
C ILE A 287 -14.89 12.89 22.35
N GLU A 288 -16.07 12.68 21.77
CA GLU A 288 -17.03 11.65 22.20
C GLU A 288 -16.35 10.27 22.32
N GLN A 289 -15.63 9.85 21.28
CA GLN A 289 -14.96 8.54 21.29
C GLN A 289 -13.80 8.47 22.29
N LEU A 290 -13.00 9.54 22.44
CA LEU A 290 -11.93 9.56 23.45
C LEU A 290 -12.48 9.54 24.88
N ASN A 291 -13.65 10.14 25.13
CA ASN A 291 -14.31 10.06 26.43
C ASN A 291 -14.79 8.63 26.73
N ILE A 292 -15.33 7.91 25.74
CA ILE A 292 -15.66 6.49 25.92
C ILE A 292 -14.39 5.67 26.22
N ALA A 293 -13.29 5.93 25.51
CA ALA A 293 -12.00 5.30 25.79
C ALA A 293 -11.51 5.59 27.24
N LEU A 294 -11.72 6.81 27.76
CA LEU A 294 -11.42 7.16 29.16
C LEU A 294 -12.35 6.48 30.16
N GLN A 295 -13.63 6.25 29.84
CA GLN A 295 -14.51 5.49 30.71
C GLN A 295 -14.03 4.05 30.89
N LEU A 296 -13.51 3.44 29.82
CA LEU A 296 -12.90 2.11 29.86
C LEU A 296 -11.57 2.09 30.61
N GLN A 297 -10.78 3.17 30.53
CA GLN A 297 -9.50 3.28 31.22
C GLN A 297 -9.32 4.68 31.86
N PRO A 298 -9.90 4.89 33.06
CA PRO A 298 -9.93 6.22 33.70
C PRO A 298 -8.54 6.81 33.95
N ASP A 299 -7.55 5.99 34.25
CA ASP A 299 -6.19 6.42 34.59
C ASP A 299 -5.31 6.76 33.37
N ASN A 300 -5.85 6.68 32.14
CA ASN A 300 -5.13 6.97 30.93
C ASN A 300 -4.86 8.49 30.79
N ARG A 301 -3.71 8.94 31.31
CA ARG A 301 -3.30 10.36 31.31
C ARG A 301 -3.14 10.93 29.89
N ALA A 302 -2.72 10.11 28.94
CA ALA A 302 -2.51 10.54 27.56
C ALA A 302 -3.85 10.93 26.89
N ILE A 303 -4.85 10.04 26.96
CA ILE A 303 -6.18 10.34 26.41
C ILE A 303 -6.83 11.51 27.16
N ARG A 304 -6.65 11.58 28.49
CA ARG A 304 -7.16 12.71 29.29
C ARG A 304 -6.60 14.05 28.82
N ALA A 305 -5.28 14.13 28.61
CA ALA A 305 -4.63 15.34 28.10
C ALA A 305 -5.15 15.71 26.69
N LEU A 306 -5.30 14.73 25.79
CA LEU A 306 -5.86 14.95 24.45
C LEU A 306 -7.27 15.54 24.52
N VAL A 307 -8.15 14.97 25.34
CA VAL A 307 -9.52 15.48 25.53
C VAL A 307 -9.51 16.91 26.06
N THR A 308 -8.66 17.21 27.05
CA THR A 308 -8.53 18.58 27.59
C THR A 308 -8.12 19.58 26.50
N VAL A 309 -7.12 19.24 25.68
CA VAL A 309 -6.68 20.13 24.59
C VAL A 309 -7.77 20.31 23.54
N LEU A 310 -8.45 19.23 23.14
CA LEU A 310 -9.53 19.29 22.14
C LEU A 310 -10.72 20.12 22.62
N LEU A 311 -11.12 19.97 23.90
CA LEU A 311 -12.17 20.80 24.50
C LEU A 311 -11.79 22.27 24.57
N GLN A 312 -10.52 22.57 24.91
CA GLN A 312 -10.04 23.96 24.89
C GLN A 312 -10.10 24.55 23.48
N ARG A 313 -9.66 23.79 22.46
CA ARG A 313 -9.72 24.22 21.06
C ARG A 313 -11.16 24.46 20.59
N GLN A 314 -12.08 23.60 21.00
CA GLN A 314 -13.50 23.77 20.71
C GLN A 314 -14.06 25.04 21.37
N ALA A 315 -13.74 25.29 22.64
CA ALA A 315 -14.14 26.50 23.34
C ALA A 315 -13.55 27.76 22.70
N ASP A 316 -12.27 27.74 22.32
CA ASP A 316 -11.61 28.85 21.62
C ASP A 316 -12.28 29.14 20.28
N ALA A 317 -12.65 28.09 19.53
CA ALA A 317 -13.36 28.22 18.26
C ALA A 317 -14.79 28.77 18.44
N GLU A 318 -15.50 28.38 19.49
CA GLU A 318 -16.81 28.96 19.84
C GLU A 318 -16.70 30.43 20.26
N VAL A 319 -15.69 30.78 21.05
CA VAL A 319 -15.40 32.18 21.41
C VAL A 319 -15.05 33.01 20.18
N ALA A 320 -14.29 32.46 19.22
CA ALA A 320 -13.99 33.12 17.96
C ALA A 320 -15.24 33.32 17.09
N LYS A 321 -16.11 32.30 16.98
CA LYS A 321 -17.40 32.40 16.29
C LYS A 321 -18.35 33.41 16.95
N ASN A 322 -18.37 33.46 18.28
CA ASN A 322 -19.18 34.40 19.05
C ASN A 322 -18.61 35.84 18.99
N LYS A 323 -17.30 36.03 18.87
CA LYS A 323 -16.70 37.35 18.59
C LYS A 323 -17.09 37.87 17.20
N GLN A 324 -17.35 36.99 16.24
CA GLN A 324 -17.88 37.37 14.92
C GLN A 324 -19.40 37.66 14.94
N HIS A 325 -20.13 37.25 16.00
CA HIS A 325 -21.59 37.42 16.15
C HIS A 325 -22.00 38.30 17.35
N ALA A 326 -21.05 38.91 18.07
CA ALA A 326 -21.39 39.91 19.08
C ALA A 326 -21.99 41.13 18.36
N PRO A 327 -23.17 41.64 18.75
CA PRO A 327 -23.76 42.81 18.10
C PRO A 327 -22.84 44.00 18.35
N ALA A 328 -22.04 44.36 17.34
CA ALA A 328 -21.54 45.73 17.23
C ALA A 328 -22.76 46.68 17.22
N PRO A 329 -22.64 47.92 17.72
CA PRO A 329 -23.71 48.91 17.53
C PRO A 329 -24.03 48.99 16.03
N GLN A 330 -25.20 48.47 15.65
CA GLN A 330 -25.59 48.32 14.25
C GLN A 330 -25.69 49.71 13.64
N LYS A 331 -24.94 49.96 12.56
CA LYS A 331 -24.96 51.26 11.86
C LYS A 331 -26.31 51.56 11.19
N GLY A 332 -27.18 50.56 11.08
CA GLY A 332 -28.55 50.61 10.56
C GLY A 332 -28.92 49.33 9.81
N VAL A 333 -30.20 49.20 9.45
CA VAL A 333 -30.77 48.08 8.70
C VAL A 333 -30.93 48.45 7.23
N ILE A 334 -30.47 47.58 6.32
CA ILE A 334 -30.52 47.78 4.87
C ILE A 334 -31.32 46.66 4.23
N LEU A 335 -32.28 47.02 3.38
CA LEU A 335 -33.01 46.06 2.55
C LEU A 335 -32.33 45.95 1.17
N VAL A 336 -31.83 44.76 0.83
CA VAL A 336 -31.21 44.46 -0.47
C VAL A 336 -32.19 43.69 -1.33
N VAL A 337 -32.54 44.25 -2.49
CA VAL A 337 -33.51 43.69 -3.43
C VAL A 337 -32.83 43.42 -4.76
N ASP A 338 -32.67 42.15 -5.11
CA ASP A 338 -32.00 41.70 -6.33
C ASP A 338 -32.49 40.29 -6.67
N ASP A 339 -32.69 39.94 -7.93
CA ASP A 339 -33.12 38.60 -8.33
C ASP A 339 -31.96 37.58 -8.33
N SER A 340 -30.72 38.05 -8.46
CA SER A 340 -29.51 37.22 -8.42
C SER A 340 -29.14 36.81 -6.98
N PRO A 341 -29.16 35.51 -6.62
CA PRO A 341 -28.75 35.05 -5.30
C PRO A 341 -27.28 35.36 -5.00
N THR A 342 -26.43 35.33 -6.04
CA THR A 342 -25.00 35.63 -5.93
C THR A 342 -24.77 37.10 -5.57
N ILE A 343 -25.49 38.03 -6.20
CA ILE A 343 -25.38 39.47 -5.88
C ILE A 343 -25.91 39.74 -4.48
N ARG A 344 -27.07 39.17 -4.10
CA ARG A 344 -27.58 39.30 -2.73
C ARG A 344 -26.55 38.83 -1.70
N LYS A 345 -25.94 37.66 -1.92
CA LYS A 345 -24.94 37.12 -0.99
C LYS A 345 -23.69 38.00 -0.88
N LEU A 346 -23.16 38.47 -2.01
CA LEU A 346 -22.01 39.36 -2.05
C LEU A 346 -22.29 40.68 -1.30
N VAL A 347 -23.41 41.34 -1.63
CA VAL A 347 -23.81 42.61 -1.02
C VAL A 347 -24.07 42.43 0.48
N SER A 348 -24.76 41.36 0.89
CA SER A 348 -24.99 41.05 2.29
C SER A 348 -23.67 40.91 3.06
N MET A 349 -22.74 40.08 2.56
CA MET A 349 -21.46 39.87 3.23
C MET A 349 -20.67 41.18 3.36
N THR A 350 -20.57 41.97 2.28
CA THR A 350 -19.85 43.25 2.30
C THR A 350 -20.44 44.25 3.31
N LEU A 351 -21.77 44.33 3.41
CA LEU A 351 -22.44 45.28 4.32
C LEU A 351 -22.45 44.78 5.78
N GLU A 352 -22.58 43.47 5.99
CA GLU A 352 -22.46 42.84 7.31
C GLU A 352 -21.05 43.04 7.87
N GLU A 353 -20.00 42.82 7.07
CA GLU A 353 -18.60 43.12 7.43
C GLU A 353 -18.39 44.61 7.74
N ALA A 354 -19.13 45.51 7.07
CA ALA A 354 -19.10 46.93 7.34
C ALA A 354 -19.91 47.37 8.58
N GLY A 355 -20.61 46.45 9.25
CA GLY A 355 -21.37 46.67 10.49
C GLY A 355 -22.84 47.06 10.31
N TYR A 356 -23.44 46.74 9.17
CA TYR A 356 -24.87 46.91 8.90
C TYR A 356 -25.64 45.60 9.08
N SER A 357 -26.93 45.68 9.41
CA SER A 357 -27.83 44.54 9.32
C SER A 357 -28.50 44.49 7.96
N VAL A 358 -28.52 43.32 7.33
CA VAL A 358 -29.03 43.18 5.98
C VAL A 358 -30.27 42.29 5.96
N VAL A 359 -31.35 42.79 5.37
CA VAL A 359 -32.55 42.03 5.02
C VAL A 359 -32.56 41.88 3.51
N VAL A 360 -32.88 40.69 3.00
CA VAL A 360 -32.78 40.39 1.56
C VAL A 360 -34.14 40.09 0.94
N ALA A 361 -34.43 40.60 -0.25
CA ALA A 361 -35.63 40.25 -1.02
C ALA A 361 -35.23 39.79 -2.42
N ALA A 362 -35.83 38.70 -2.91
CA ALA A 362 -35.50 38.15 -4.22
C ALA A 362 -36.20 38.85 -5.39
N ASP A 363 -37.20 39.70 -5.11
CA ASP A 363 -37.97 40.42 -6.12
C ASP A 363 -38.72 41.61 -5.51
N GLY A 364 -39.33 42.43 -6.36
CA GLY A 364 -40.10 43.60 -5.96
C GLY A 364 -41.32 43.28 -5.09
N MET A 365 -41.98 42.14 -5.28
CA MET A 365 -43.15 41.75 -4.48
C MET A 365 -42.74 41.36 -3.05
N GLN A 366 -41.64 40.62 -2.90
CA GLN A 366 -41.06 40.32 -1.59
C GLN A 366 -40.60 41.60 -0.89
N ALA A 367 -39.97 42.53 -1.63
CA ALA A 367 -39.55 43.81 -1.06
C ALA A 367 -40.74 44.61 -0.50
N LEU A 368 -41.82 44.74 -1.28
CA LEU A 368 -43.04 45.42 -0.84
C LEU A 368 -43.71 44.69 0.33
N GLY A 369 -43.76 43.36 0.30
CA GLY A 369 -44.28 42.55 1.41
C GLY A 369 -43.52 42.79 2.73
N LYS A 370 -42.19 42.95 2.66
CA LYS A 370 -41.36 43.24 3.83
C LYS A 370 -41.60 44.63 4.41
N LEU A 371 -41.96 45.60 3.58
CA LEU A 371 -42.23 46.98 4.00
C LEU A 371 -43.64 47.19 4.59
N ASN A 372 -44.56 46.23 4.44
CA ASN A 372 -45.96 46.34 4.89
C ASN A 372 -46.16 46.09 6.41
N GLY A 373 -45.13 46.24 7.24
CA GLY A 373 -45.20 46.25 8.72
C GLY A 373 -45.46 44.90 9.41
N HIS A 374 -45.82 43.84 8.68
CA HIS A 374 -46.12 42.50 9.22
C HIS A 374 -44.94 41.51 9.07
N SER A 375 -43.77 41.98 8.62
CA SER A 375 -42.62 41.11 8.42
C SER A 375 -41.87 40.88 9.74
N SER A 376 -41.70 39.61 10.10
CA SER A 376 -40.88 39.17 11.23
C SER A 376 -39.40 39.54 11.06
N GLU A 377 -38.91 39.64 9.83
CA GLU A 377 -37.49 39.94 9.55
C GLU A 377 -37.09 41.37 9.91
N LEU A 378 -38.05 42.30 9.85
CA LEU A 378 -37.82 43.71 10.20
C LEU A 378 -38.39 44.09 11.58
N ASN A 379 -38.99 43.14 12.31
CA ASN A 379 -39.60 43.34 13.63
C ASN A 379 -40.55 44.57 13.69
N GLY A 380 -41.32 44.80 12.62
CA GLY A 380 -42.23 45.93 12.51
C GLY A 380 -41.58 47.30 12.27
N ARG A 381 -40.27 47.36 12.04
CA ARG A 381 -39.52 48.59 11.69
C ARG A 381 -39.33 48.72 10.18
N LEU A 382 -39.00 49.93 9.73
CA LEU A 382 -38.61 50.18 8.34
C LEU A 382 -37.08 50.15 8.21
N PRO A 383 -36.53 49.70 7.07
CA PRO A 383 -35.10 49.77 6.82
C PRO A 383 -34.63 51.23 6.71
N ASN A 384 -33.39 51.50 7.11
CA ASN A 384 -32.77 52.82 7.00
C ASN A 384 -32.36 53.15 5.56
N LEU A 385 -32.20 52.14 4.69
CA LEU A 385 -31.88 52.29 3.27
C LEU A 385 -32.32 51.05 2.47
N ILE A 386 -32.66 51.24 1.19
CA ILE A 386 -32.96 50.14 0.25
C ILE A 386 -31.95 50.17 -0.90
N LEU A 387 -31.27 49.04 -1.13
CA LEU A 387 -30.52 48.76 -2.35
C LEU A 387 -31.43 48.00 -3.30
N LEU A 388 -31.66 48.55 -4.49
CA LEU A 388 -32.71 48.07 -5.39
C LEU A 388 -32.16 47.83 -6.80
N ASP A 389 -32.18 46.57 -7.25
CA ASP A 389 -31.91 46.28 -8.65
C ASP A 389 -33.03 46.78 -9.56
N ILE A 390 -32.65 47.21 -10.77
CA ILE A 390 -33.60 47.72 -11.77
C ILE A 390 -34.16 46.58 -12.62
N THR A 391 -33.32 45.61 -12.98
CA THR A 391 -33.66 44.58 -13.97
C THR A 391 -34.17 43.34 -13.25
N MET A 392 -35.37 43.44 -12.69
CA MET A 392 -36.02 42.34 -11.98
C MET A 392 -37.24 41.81 -12.76
N PRO A 393 -37.56 40.50 -12.65
CA PRO A 393 -38.72 39.90 -13.29
C PRO A 393 -40.03 40.37 -12.64
N ARG A 394 -41.10 40.44 -13.46
CA ARG A 394 -42.47 40.87 -13.11
C ARG A 394 -42.63 42.35 -12.79
N MET A 395 -41.79 42.90 -11.91
CA MET A 395 -41.83 44.30 -11.51
C MET A 395 -40.41 44.87 -11.51
N ASP A 396 -40.17 45.87 -12.35
CA ASP A 396 -38.85 46.50 -12.46
C ASP A 396 -38.56 47.40 -11.24
N GLY A 397 -37.28 47.68 -10.98
CA GLY A 397 -36.89 48.51 -9.83
C GLY A 397 -37.43 49.93 -9.90
N TYR A 398 -37.75 50.46 -11.09
CA TYR A 398 -38.36 51.79 -11.20
C TYR A 398 -39.80 51.79 -10.69
N GLN A 399 -40.57 50.75 -11.00
CA GLN A 399 -41.93 50.55 -10.50
C GLN A 399 -41.91 50.36 -8.99
N VAL A 400 -41.05 49.50 -8.46
CA VAL A 400 -40.87 49.29 -7.02
C VAL A 400 -40.52 50.61 -6.32
N CYS A 401 -39.56 51.36 -6.86
CA CYS A 401 -39.17 52.67 -6.31
C CYS A 401 -40.34 53.65 -6.26
N LYS A 402 -41.12 53.77 -7.35
CA LYS A 402 -42.31 54.65 -7.37
C LYS A 402 -43.35 54.26 -6.32
N ILE A 403 -43.59 52.96 -6.16
CA ILE A 403 -44.54 52.43 -5.16
C ILE A 403 -44.05 52.80 -3.75
N ILE A 404 -42.80 52.50 -3.42
CA ILE A 404 -42.20 52.82 -2.12
C ILE A 404 -42.23 54.34 -1.86
N LYS A 405 -41.97 55.16 -2.87
CA LYS A 405 -42.03 56.63 -2.74
C LYS A 405 -43.45 57.20 -2.69
N GLY A 406 -44.46 56.44 -3.07
CA GLY A 406 -45.87 56.84 -3.05
C GLY A 406 -46.54 56.75 -1.68
N TYR A 407 -46.04 55.90 -0.77
CA TYR A 407 -46.63 55.70 0.55
C TYR A 407 -46.02 56.63 1.61
N LYS A 408 -46.85 57.12 2.54
CA LYS A 408 -46.44 58.12 3.54
C LYS A 408 -45.36 57.58 4.49
N GLU A 409 -45.45 56.30 4.80
CA GLU A 409 -44.62 55.57 5.75
C GLU A 409 -43.23 55.30 5.17
N THR A 410 -43.14 54.97 3.88
CA THR A 410 -41.89 54.51 3.24
C THR A 410 -41.23 55.54 2.33
N LYS A 411 -41.91 56.63 1.95
CA LYS A 411 -41.34 57.68 1.07
C LYS A 411 -40.04 58.30 1.56
N GLY A 412 -39.84 58.31 2.89
CA GLY A 412 -38.65 58.86 3.54
C GLY A 412 -37.41 57.99 3.41
N ILE A 413 -37.55 56.70 3.07
CA ILE A 413 -36.45 55.74 3.03
C ILE A 413 -35.58 56.02 1.79
N PRO A 414 -34.27 56.27 1.93
CA PRO A 414 -33.35 56.38 0.81
C PRO A 414 -33.32 55.12 -0.04
N ILE A 415 -33.36 55.26 -1.37
CA ILE A 415 -33.28 54.14 -2.31
C ILE A 415 -32.07 54.35 -3.20
N VAL A 416 -31.11 53.44 -3.15
CA VAL A 416 -29.93 53.43 -4.02
C VAL A 416 -30.13 52.35 -5.07
N MET A 417 -30.18 52.75 -6.33
CA MET A 417 -30.32 51.81 -7.44
C MET A 417 -29.02 51.05 -7.65
N LEU A 418 -29.10 49.73 -7.87
CA LEU A 418 -27.96 48.86 -8.08
C LEU A 418 -28.15 48.09 -9.39
N SER A 419 -27.64 48.57 -10.52
CA SER A 419 -27.96 47.95 -11.83
C SER A 419 -26.77 47.86 -12.77
N GLY A 420 -26.80 46.87 -13.68
CA GLY A 420 -25.87 46.78 -14.81
C GLY A 420 -26.16 47.78 -15.93
N LYS A 421 -27.26 48.53 -15.86
CA LYS A 421 -27.51 49.67 -16.74
C LYS A 421 -26.70 50.88 -16.23
N ASP A 422 -25.94 51.55 -17.07
CA ASP A 422 -25.10 52.70 -16.68
C ASP A 422 -25.35 53.97 -17.49
N GLY A 423 -26.28 53.90 -18.46
CA GLY A 423 -26.62 55.01 -19.35
C GLY A 423 -27.23 56.22 -18.63
N PHE A 424 -27.00 57.41 -19.21
CA PHE A 424 -27.54 58.67 -18.72
C PHE A 424 -29.06 58.64 -18.51
N PHE A 425 -29.80 58.04 -19.44
CA PHE A 425 -31.26 57.93 -19.37
C PHE A 425 -31.75 57.08 -18.19
N ASP A 426 -31.03 56.02 -17.81
CA ASP A 426 -31.39 55.17 -16.68
C ASP A 426 -31.20 55.91 -15.34
N ARG A 427 -30.13 56.70 -15.22
CA ARG A 427 -29.89 57.56 -14.04
C ARG A 427 -30.98 58.63 -13.90
N VAL A 428 -31.38 59.27 -15.01
CA VAL A 428 -32.47 60.25 -15.03
C VAL A 428 -33.79 59.58 -14.66
N ARG A 429 -34.10 58.41 -15.23
CA ARG A 429 -35.32 57.65 -14.93
C ARG A 429 -35.39 57.21 -13.46
N GLY A 430 -34.26 56.79 -12.88
CA GLY A 430 -34.15 56.48 -11.45
C GLY A 430 -34.48 57.69 -10.58
N ARG A 431 -33.88 58.85 -10.88
CA ARG A 431 -34.16 60.11 -10.20
C ARG A 431 -35.63 60.52 -10.30
N MET A 432 -36.25 60.38 -11.48
CA MET A 432 -37.70 60.63 -11.67
C MET A 432 -38.59 59.64 -10.92
N ALA A 433 -38.14 58.40 -10.71
CA ALA A 433 -38.83 57.42 -9.87
C ALA A 433 -38.66 57.69 -8.37
N GLY A 434 -37.77 58.61 -8.00
CA GLY A 434 -37.50 59.02 -6.62
C GLY A 434 -36.30 58.33 -5.98
N SER A 435 -35.39 57.71 -6.75
CA SER A 435 -34.15 57.16 -6.20
C SER A 435 -33.22 58.26 -5.69
N THR A 436 -32.50 57.95 -4.62
CA THR A 436 -31.57 58.86 -3.95
C THR A 436 -30.20 58.85 -4.62
N ASP A 437 -29.71 57.67 -4.99
CA ASP A 437 -28.40 57.51 -5.65
C ASP A 437 -28.40 56.28 -6.59
N TYR A 438 -27.27 56.04 -7.23
CA TYR A 438 -27.10 55.02 -8.25
C TYR A 438 -25.70 54.40 -8.23
N ILE A 439 -25.63 53.06 -8.24
CA ILE A 439 -24.41 52.27 -8.33
C ILE A 439 -24.52 51.32 -9.55
N THR A 440 -23.50 51.35 -10.40
CA THR A 440 -23.41 50.48 -11.58
C THR A 440 -22.75 49.16 -11.24
N LYS A 441 -23.29 48.04 -11.74
CA LYS A 441 -22.67 46.72 -11.68
C LYS A 441 -21.70 46.54 -12.86
N PRO A 442 -20.51 45.95 -12.67
CA PRO A 442 -19.93 45.51 -11.39
C PRO A 442 -19.44 46.68 -10.54
N PHE A 443 -19.51 46.54 -9.22
CA PHE A 443 -19.05 47.54 -8.25
C PHE A 443 -17.97 46.96 -7.34
N LYS A 444 -17.11 47.83 -6.79
CA LYS A 444 -16.18 47.46 -5.73
C LYS A 444 -16.86 47.54 -4.36
N ALA A 445 -16.36 46.77 -3.40
CA ALA A 445 -16.91 46.73 -2.04
C ALA A 445 -16.89 48.11 -1.37
N GLU A 446 -15.82 48.89 -1.58
CA GLU A 446 -15.66 50.21 -0.98
C GLU A 446 -16.73 51.19 -1.49
N ASN A 447 -17.02 51.18 -2.80
CA ASN A 447 -18.02 52.04 -3.42
C ASN A 447 -19.43 51.75 -2.87
N LEU A 448 -19.74 50.47 -2.62
CA LEU A 448 -21.02 50.05 -2.04
C LEU A 448 -21.15 50.59 -0.61
N VAL A 449 -20.14 50.37 0.23
CA VAL A 449 -20.14 50.83 1.63
C VAL A 449 -20.19 52.36 1.71
N GLU A 450 -19.44 53.06 0.85
CA GLU A 450 -19.44 54.52 0.78
C GLU A 450 -20.83 55.07 0.45
N ALA A 451 -21.46 54.57 -0.62
CA ALA A 451 -22.79 55.00 -1.04
C ALA A 451 -23.85 54.73 0.03
N VAL A 452 -23.80 53.58 0.71
CA VAL A 452 -24.68 53.27 1.84
C VAL A 452 -24.44 54.26 3.00
N SER A 453 -23.18 54.44 3.40
CA SER A 453 -22.83 55.28 4.55
C SER A 453 -23.21 56.75 4.36
N LYS A 454 -23.20 57.24 3.11
CA LYS A 454 -23.57 58.59 2.73
C LYS A 454 -25.06 58.88 2.91
N HIS A 455 -25.92 57.88 2.73
CA HIS A 455 -27.38 58.06 2.69
C HIS A 455 -28.11 57.47 3.89
N ILE A 456 -27.47 56.63 4.69
CA ILE A 456 -28.09 56.08 5.88
C ILE A 456 -28.30 57.17 6.93
N LYS A 457 -29.55 57.34 7.38
CA LYS A 457 -29.86 58.21 8.52
C LYS A 457 -29.59 57.43 9.80
N ARG A 458 -28.71 57.98 10.65
CA ARG A 458 -28.48 57.46 12.01
C ARG A 458 -29.67 57.88 12.86
N ASP A 459 -30.25 56.92 13.57
CA ASP A 459 -31.29 57.18 14.59
C ASP A 459 -30.68 57.77 15.87
#